data_AF-A0A3B9X474-F1
#
_entry.id   AF-A0A3B9X474-F1
#
_cell.length_a   1.000
_cell.length_b   1.000
_cell.length_c   1.000
_cell.angle_alpha   90.00
_cell.angle_beta   90.00
_cell.angle_gamma   90.00
#
_symmetry.space_group_name_H-M   'P 1'
#
loop_
_entity.id
_entity.type
_entity.pdbx_description
1 polymer ?
#
loop_
_entity_poly.entity_id
_entity_poly.type
_entity_poly.pdbx_seq_one_letter_code
_entity_poly.pdbx_strand_id
1 'polypeptide(L)' 'KYASSYYGPFRDAVGSSGSLGSGNKDNYQMDVANSNEALQEVALDLAEGADMV' A
#
# COMPACT_ATOMS: atom_id res chain seq x y z
N LYS A 1 -1.24 -1.79 3.81
CA LYS A 1 -0.62 -1.99 2.46
C LYS A 1 0.70 -1.20 2.34
N TYR A 2 1.80 -1.81 1.89
CA TYR A 2 3.14 -1.18 1.88
C TYR A 2 3.51 -0.40 0.61
N ALA A 3 4.34 0.64 0.75
CA ALA A 3 4.98 1.37 -0.34
C ALA A 3 6.10 0.52 -0.96
N SER A 4 5.74 -0.28 -1.96
CA SER A 4 6.62 -1.35 -2.46
C SER A 4 7.11 -1.13 -3.90
N SER A 5 8.38 -1.44 -4.13
CA SER A 5 8.98 -1.51 -5.47
C SER A 5 8.51 -2.73 -6.28
N TYR A 6 7.87 -3.72 -5.65
CA TYR A 6 7.39 -4.93 -6.33
C TYR A 6 6.16 -4.71 -7.23
N TYR A 7 5.55 -3.52 -7.22
CA TYR A 7 4.33 -3.24 -7.98
C TYR A 7 4.54 -2.92 -9.47
N GLY A 8 5.79 -2.82 -9.95
CA GLY A 8 6.11 -2.48 -11.35
C GLY A 8 5.35 -3.31 -12.39
N PRO A 9 5.47 -4.66 -12.39
CA PRO A 9 4.81 -5.51 -13.39
C PRO A 9 3.28 -5.36 -13.41
N PHE A 10 2.67 -5.19 -12.23
CA PHE A 10 1.24 -4.94 -12.14
C PHE A 10 0.87 -3.58 -12.74
N ARG A 11 1.63 -2.52 -12.43
CA ARG A 11 1.36 -1.17 -12.93
C ARG A 11 1.45 -1.11 -14.46
N ASP A 12 2.38 -1.86 -15.05
CA ASP A 12 2.51 -1.98 -16.50
C ASP A 12 1.31 -2.72 -17.09
N ALA A 13 0.92 -3.86 -16.51
CA ALA A 13 -0.21 -4.65 -16.97
C ALA A 13 -1.55 -3.89 -16.95
N VAL A 14 -1.77 -3.03 -15.94
CA VAL A 14 -2.99 -2.22 -15.84
C VAL A 14 -2.87 -0.82 -16.47
N GLY A 15 -1.76 -0.52 -17.16
CA GLY A 15 -1.54 0.76 -17.83
C GLY A 15 -1.39 1.97 -16.91
N SER A 16 -1.13 1.76 -15.62
CA SER A 16 -1.04 2.83 -14.62
C SER A 16 0.37 3.42 -14.45
N SER A 17 1.40 2.80 -15.03
CA SER A 17 2.79 3.25 -14.93
C SER A 17 2.99 4.67 -15.47
N GLY A 18 2.38 5.00 -16.63
CA GLY A 18 2.48 6.34 -17.22
C GLY A 18 1.79 7.42 -16.40
N SER A 19 0.62 7.11 -15.81
CA SER A 19 -0.13 8.03 -14.95
C SER A 19 0.58 8.32 -13.63
N LEU A 20 1.31 7.34 -13.09
CA LEU A 20 2.09 7.51 -11.87
C LEU A 20 3.45 8.19 -12.13
N GLY A 21 4.07 7.92 -13.27
CA GLY A 21 5.37 8.49 -13.65
C GLY A 21 6.45 8.20 -12.60
N SER A 22 7.20 9.25 -12.22
CA SER A 22 8.20 9.22 -11.13
C SER A 22 7.61 9.51 -9.75
N GLY A 23 6.28 9.59 -9.63
CA GLY A 23 5.60 9.80 -8.36
C GLY A 23 5.69 8.59 -7.43
N ASN A 24 5.63 8.86 -6.12
CA ASN A 24 5.62 7.83 -5.09
C ASN A 24 4.26 7.80 -4.36
N LYS A 25 4.11 6.83 -3.45
CA LYS A 25 2.88 6.63 -2.67
C LYS A 25 3.16 6.63 -1.17
N ASP A 26 4.31 7.16 -0.79
CA ASP A 26 4.92 6.99 0.53
C ASP A 26 4.13 7.72 1.62
N ASN A 27 3.32 8.72 1.24
CA ASN A 27 2.50 9.50 2.17
C ASN A 27 1.21 8.77 2.64
N TYR A 28 0.85 7.65 2.01
CA TYR A 28 -0.39 6.91 2.36
C TYR A 28 -0.25 5.40 2.24
N GLN A 29 0.83 4.89 1.65
CA GLN A 29 1.21 3.49 1.75
C GLN A 29 2.24 3.36 2.86
N MET A 30 2.10 2.33 3.69
CA MET A 30 2.96 2.13 4.86
C MET A 30 4.42 2.01 4.45
N ASP A 31 5.33 2.55 5.26
CA ASP A 31 6.77 2.35 5.09
C ASP A 31 7.09 0.86 5.29
N VAL A 32 7.90 0.29 4.39
CA VAL A 32 8.35 -1.10 4.44
C VAL A 32 9.13 -1.44 5.71
N ALA A 33 9.73 -0.45 6.37
CA ALA A 33 10.44 -0.64 7.63
C ALA A 33 9.49 -0.79 8.84
N ASN A 34 8.23 -0.39 8.72
CA ASN A 34 7.31 -0.28 9.85
C ASN A 34 6.45 -1.54 10.03
N SER A 35 6.84 -2.41 10.95
CA SER A 35 6.03 -3.59 11.31
C SER A 35 4.94 -3.28 12.36
N ASN A 36 5.22 -2.40 13.33
CA ASN A 36 4.24 -2.07 14.38
C ASN A 36 3.06 -1.23 13.85
N GLU A 37 3.31 -0.36 12.87
CA GLU A 37 2.27 0.41 12.18
C GLU A 37 1.22 -0.51 11.54
N ALA A 38 1.66 -1.62 10.93
CA ALA A 38 0.73 -2.58 10.33
C ALA A 38 -0.23 -3.22 11.36
N LEU A 39 0.20 -3.41 12.62
CA LEU A 39 -0.69 -3.90 13.68
C LEU A 39 -1.75 -2.86 14.05
N GLN A 40 -1.40 -1.57 13.99
CA GLN A 40 -2.33 -0.48 14.27
C GLN A 40 -3.36 -0.35 13.14
N GLU A 41 -2.90 -0.36 11.89
CA GLU A 41 -3.76 -0.32 10.70
C GLU A 41 -4.76 -1.49 10.69
N VAL A 42 -4.30 -2.72 10.92
CA VAL A 42 -5.20 -3.88 11.00
C VAL A 42 -6.20 -3.76 12.15
N ALA A 43 -5.78 -3.23 13.30
CA ALA A 43 -6.70 -3.03 14.43
C ALA A 43 -7.80 -2.00 14.09
N LEU A 44 -7.48 -0.97 13.32
CA LEU A 44 -8.45 0.01 12.82
C LEU A 44 -9.41 -0.62 11.81
N ASP A 45 -8.90 -1.35 10.81
CA ASP A 45 -9.73 -2.03 9.80
C ASP A 45 -10.75 -2.98 10.46
N LEU A 46 -10.32 -3.74 11.48
CA LEU A 46 -11.21 -4.62 12.24
C LEU A 46 -12.26 -3.84 13.06
N ALA A 47 -11.87 -2.70 13.65
CA ALA A 47 -12.80 -1.84 14.39
C ALA A 47 -13.84 -1.19 13.47
N GLU A 48 -13.49 -0.93 12.22
CA GLU A 48 -14.39 -0.43 11.17
C GLU A 48 -15.29 -1.53 10.56
N GLY A 49 -15.08 -2.79 10.95
CA GLY A 49 -15.93 -3.92 10.58
C GLY A 49 -15.47 -4.70 9.35
N ALA A 50 -14.18 -4.65 9.00
CA ALA A 50 -13.63 -5.47 7.94
C ALA A 50 -13.66 -6.96 8.31
N ASP A 51 -14.26 -7.81 7.46
CA ASP A 51 -14.25 -9.27 7.63
C ASP A 51 -12.90 -9.91 7.25
N MET A 52 -12.08 -9.20 6.46
CA MET A 52 -10.76 -9.63 5.98
C MET A 52 -9.82 -8.43 5.88
N VAL A 53 -8.53 -8.65 6.15
CA VAL A 53 -7.46 -7.64 6.16
C VAL A 53 -6.23 -8.08 5.38
#